data_AF-A0A939XB06-F1
#
_entry.id   AF-A0A939XB06-F1
#
_cell.length_a   1.000
_cell.length_b   1.000
_cell.length_c   1.000
_cell.angle_alpha   90.00
_cell.angle_beta   90.00
_cell.angle_gamma   90.00
#
_symmetry.space_group_name_H-M   'P 1'
#
loop_
_entity.id
_entity.type
_entity.pdbx_description
1 polymer ?
#
loop_
_entity_poly.entity_id
_entity_poly.type
_entity_poly.pdbx_seq_one_letter_code
_entity_poly.pdbx_strand_id
1 'polypeptide(L)'
;MEKKLERIFQAYHYVGGYELFFKTGAFTEYLFDKYEAEKPEWYGQALEVLKLIREAGSAEPEEYGRIAGELEKIRDEVEGQMRGVVELRDNLSVCEYVLRRLCEPEPAAPADDAKEASSIISLIFRSNDSVAVREGVKAAIASLPLRIAKSRFFDIVEGALESQLGRTEKDIDDIVSNIEGFGGLKVSEGVAGGDADASEIVDTVFGSDFAETSAEELTKLYDRCGEATLRTAVRIDAFSDIGLMINAALLELAASVHIGKGRGEVFTNTSVTTFINNLLDTFESGDRKTFEDGMLYEGIDESELEKLEEVRLKIPGYEDSFLQMAEADSPDVYRDAQRCVALISDSIFAALSESDPGKNVDRDMIMQKAKELKDKLTQSFASGSKLLQRARMAGILSKLPLFLSNSDEVKDYIRNSLESCRDEREKAAAIREFKAFFSEL
;
A
#
# COMPACT_ATOMS: atom_id res chain seq x y z
N MET A 1 36.86 4.40 14.72
CA MET A 1 35.57 3.69 14.69
C MET A 1 34.46 4.71 14.91
N GLU A 2 34.47 5.37 16.07
CA GLU A 2 33.64 6.52 16.45
C GLU A 2 33.41 7.56 15.32
N LYS A 3 34.48 8.18 14.76
CA LYS A 3 34.36 9.14 13.64
C LYS A 3 33.72 8.59 12.35
N LYS A 4 33.75 7.27 12.13
CA LYS A 4 33.12 6.63 10.96
C LYS A 4 31.64 6.37 11.24
N LEU A 5 31.33 5.95 12.46
CA LEU A 5 29.96 5.74 12.94
C LEU A 5 29.17 7.05 12.97
N GLU A 6 29.76 8.11 13.53
CA GLU A 6 29.21 9.48 13.53
C GLU A 6 28.90 9.97 12.11
N ARG A 7 29.78 9.73 11.13
CA ARG A 7 29.55 10.09 9.72
C ARG A 7 28.38 9.36 9.07
N ILE A 8 28.11 8.12 9.48
CA ILE A 8 26.97 7.36 8.96
C ILE A 8 25.69 7.92 9.56
N PHE A 9 25.67 8.19 10.87
CA PHE A 9 24.54 8.90 11.49
C PHE A 9 24.31 10.28 10.87
N GLN A 10 25.37 11.03 10.52
CA GLN A 10 25.25 12.29 9.77
C GLN A 10 24.59 12.10 8.39
N ALA A 11 24.82 10.98 7.71
CA ALA A 11 24.18 10.69 6.43
C ALA A 11 22.69 10.38 6.61
N TYR A 12 22.32 9.57 7.62
CA TYR A 12 20.92 9.30 7.96
C TYR A 12 20.20 10.57 8.43
N HIS A 13 20.87 11.42 9.21
CA HIS A 13 20.38 12.74 9.60
C HIS A 13 20.10 13.62 8.37
N TYR A 14 21.08 13.69 7.46
CA TYR A 14 20.93 14.44 6.21
C TYR A 14 19.71 13.98 5.41
N VAL A 15 19.56 12.67 5.20
CA VAL A 15 18.41 12.12 4.46
C VAL A 15 17.10 12.33 5.21
N GLY A 16 17.07 12.07 6.52
CA GLY A 16 15.88 12.23 7.36
C GLY A 16 15.32 13.65 7.33
N GLY A 17 16.18 14.67 7.44
CA GLY A 17 15.76 16.08 7.37
C GLY A 17 15.11 16.45 6.03
N TYR A 18 15.67 16.01 4.90
CA TYR A 18 15.10 16.28 3.58
C TYR A 18 13.83 15.45 3.30
N GLU A 19 13.78 14.18 3.70
CA GLU A 19 12.55 13.39 3.61
C GLU A 19 11.44 14.05 4.44
N LEU A 20 11.75 14.52 5.65
CA LEU A 20 10.79 15.24 6.48
C LEU A 20 10.29 16.50 5.78
N PHE A 21 11.19 17.29 5.17
CA PHE A 21 10.82 18.45 4.35
C PHE A 21 9.85 18.08 3.23
N PHE A 22 10.19 17.11 2.36
CA PHE A 22 9.38 16.78 1.19
C PHE A 22 8.05 16.14 1.56
N LYS A 23 8.04 15.21 2.53
CA LYS A 23 6.82 14.53 2.97
C LYS A 23 5.87 15.50 3.65
N THR A 24 6.38 16.39 4.50
CA THR A 24 5.54 17.39 5.17
C THR A 24 5.01 18.41 4.16
N GLY A 25 5.86 18.91 3.25
CA GLY A 25 5.45 19.85 2.20
C GLY A 25 4.34 19.29 1.30
N ALA A 26 4.56 18.13 0.69
CA ALA A 26 3.60 17.49 -0.20
C ALA A 26 2.26 17.18 0.51
N PHE A 27 2.34 16.67 1.74
CA PHE A 27 1.14 16.36 2.53
C PHE A 27 0.34 17.62 2.90
N THR A 28 1.03 18.73 3.20
CA THR A 28 0.34 19.99 3.54
C THR A 28 -0.36 20.63 2.35
N GLU A 29 0.24 20.69 1.16
CA GLU A 29 -0.44 21.17 -0.05
C GLU A 29 -1.75 20.40 -0.28
N TYR A 30 -1.70 19.07 -0.11
CA TYR A 30 -2.86 18.20 -0.24
C TYR A 30 -3.94 18.42 0.84
N LEU A 31 -3.51 18.64 2.10
CA LEU A 31 -4.39 18.96 3.23
C LEU A 31 -5.16 20.28 3.03
N PHE A 32 -4.45 21.34 2.60
CA PHE A 32 -5.00 22.69 2.44
C PHE A 32 -6.01 22.79 1.29
N ASP A 33 -5.72 22.12 0.17
CA ASP A 33 -6.56 22.20 -1.02
C ASP A 33 -7.83 21.35 -0.92
N LYS A 34 -7.75 20.19 -0.25
CA LYS A 34 -8.77 19.13 -0.41
C LYS A 34 -9.59 18.84 0.84
N TYR A 35 -9.05 19.02 2.06
CA TYR A 35 -9.67 18.43 3.26
C TYR A 35 -9.81 19.34 4.48
N GLU A 36 -9.29 20.57 4.47
CA GLU A 36 -9.42 21.50 5.61
C GLU A 36 -10.88 21.84 5.95
N ALA A 37 -11.76 21.92 4.95
CA ALA A 37 -13.18 22.18 5.14
C ALA A 37 -13.94 20.95 5.67
N GLU A 38 -13.53 19.75 5.25
CA GLU A 38 -14.21 18.49 5.56
C GLU A 38 -13.75 17.89 6.89
N LYS A 39 -12.50 18.20 7.32
CA LYS A 39 -11.86 17.68 8.54
C LYS A 39 -12.11 16.18 8.72
N PRO A 40 -11.60 15.35 7.80
CA PRO A 40 -11.76 13.91 7.86
C PRO A 40 -11.19 13.35 9.17
N GLU A 41 -11.58 12.13 9.52
CA GLU A 41 -11.21 11.49 10.80
C GLU A 41 -9.69 11.48 11.09
N TRP A 42 -8.85 11.36 10.06
CA TRP A 42 -7.39 11.32 10.17
C TRP A 42 -6.76 12.71 10.30
N TYR A 43 -7.53 13.78 10.06
CA TYR A 43 -7.06 15.16 10.11
C TYR A 43 -6.46 15.51 11.47
N GLY A 44 -7.13 15.11 12.56
CA GLY A 44 -6.64 15.38 13.92
C GLY A 44 -5.28 14.75 14.19
N GLN A 45 -5.08 13.49 13.79
CA GLN A 45 -3.81 12.77 13.95
C GLN A 45 -2.70 13.44 13.13
N ALA A 46 -2.97 13.84 11.89
CA ALA A 46 -2.04 14.62 11.08
C ALA A 46 -1.56 15.89 11.80
N LEU A 47 -2.45 16.61 12.48
CA LEU A 47 -2.07 17.83 13.22
C LEU A 47 -1.22 17.55 14.44
N GLU A 48 -1.48 16.44 15.11
CA GLU A 48 -0.71 16.00 16.25
C GLU A 48 0.72 15.66 15.85
N VAL A 49 0.89 14.93 14.74
CA VAL A 49 2.21 14.63 14.14
C VAL A 49 2.95 15.93 13.80
N LEU A 50 2.29 16.87 13.14
CA LEU A 50 2.86 18.17 12.79
C LEU A 50 3.34 18.96 14.02
N LYS A 51 2.58 18.94 15.12
CA LYS A 51 2.98 19.57 16.39
C LYS A 51 4.19 18.91 17.02
N LEU A 52 4.26 17.57 16.98
CA LEU A 52 5.41 16.82 17.49
C LEU A 52 6.67 17.07 16.66
N ILE A 53 6.54 17.18 15.34
CA ILE A 53 7.64 17.57 14.44
C ILE A 53 8.16 18.98 14.79
N ARG A 54 7.25 19.93 15.06
CA ARG A 54 7.62 21.28 15.52
C ARG A 54 8.43 21.22 16.80
N GLU A 55 7.91 20.48 17.77
CA GLU A 55 8.52 20.34 19.08
C GLU A 55 9.92 19.75 18.95
N ALA A 56 10.09 18.68 18.16
CA ALA A 56 11.37 18.04 17.86
C ALA A 56 12.41 19.03 17.32
N GLY A 57 12.00 19.97 16.47
CA GLY A 57 12.92 20.97 15.91
C GLY A 57 13.48 21.97 16.92
N SER A 58 12.76 22.21 18.02
CA SER A 58 13.18 23.10 19.11
C SER A 58 13.69 22.39 20.36
N ALA A 59 13.47 21.07 20.45
CA ALA A 59 13.77 20.25 21.62
C ALA A 59 15.28 20.00 21.81
N GLU A 60 15.68 19.79 23.05
CA GLU A 60 17.01 19.29 23.40
C GLU A 60 17.07 17.75 23.28
N PRO A 61 18.26 17.15 23.10
CA PRO A 61 18.39 15.70 22.88
C PRO A 61 17.74 14.82 23.97
N GLU A 62 17.66 15.30 25.21
CA GLU A 62 17.04 14.58 26.32
C GLU A 62 15.51 14.41 26.14
N GLU A 63 14.88 15.25 25.32
CA GLU A 63 13.44 15.22 25.05
C GLU A 63 13.08 14.34 23.84
N TYR A 64 14.06 13.99 22.99
CA TYR A 64 13.83 13.21 21.77
C TYR A 64 13.19 11.86 22.04
N GLY A 65 13.57 11.18 23.13
CA GLY A 65 12.96 9.91 23.50
C GLY A 65 11.47 10.01 23.81
N ARG A 66 11.02 11.12 24.43
CA ARG A 66 9.60 11.36 24.71
C ARG A 66 8.83 11.61 23.41
N ILE A 67 9.35 12.49 22.56
CA ILE A 67 8.72 12.86 21.30
C ILE A 67 8.65 11.65 20.36
N ALA A 68 9.74 10.89 20.25
CA ALA A 68 9.77 9.64 19.48
C ALA A 68 8.74 8.63 19.99
N GLY A 69 8.60 8.47 21.31
CA GLY A 69 7.61 7.58 21.89
C GLY A 69 6.15 8.02 21.67
N GLU A 70 5.88 9.30 21.45
CA GLU A 70 4.55 9.80 21.07
C GLU A 70 4.29 9.59 19.58
N LEU A 71 5.27 9.90 18.72
CA LEU A 71 5.23 9.63 17.29
C LEU A 71 5.01 8.14 16.99
N GLU A 72 5.69 7.23 17.72
CA GLU A 72 5.50 5.78 17.57
C GLU A 72 4.09 5.32 17.90
N LYS A 73 3.46 5.87 18.95
CA LYS A 73 2.08 5.51 19.27
C LYS A 73 1.13 5.89 18.14
N ILE A 74 1.29 7.10 17.60
CA ILE A 74 0.48 7.55 16.46
C ILE A 74 0.77 6.67 15.24
N ARG A 75 2.03 6.28 15.02
CA ARG A 75 2.42 5.37 13.93
C ARG A 75 1.72 4.01 14.03
N ASP A 76 1.69 3.41 15.21
CA ASP A 76 1.03 2.12 15.45
C ASP A 76 -0.50 2.22 15.26
N GLU A 77 -1.11 3.34 15.67
CA GLU A 77 -2.53 3.63 15.43
C GLU A 77 -2.83 3.76 13.93
N VAL A 78 -2.02 4.53 13.20
CA VAL A 78 -2.14 4.73 11.76
C VAL A 78 -1.95 3.42 11.00
N GLU A 79 -1.00 2.57 11.41
CA GLU A 79 -0.83 1.23 10.82
C GLU A 79 -2.10 0.39 10.99
N GLY A 80 -2.68 0.38 12.20
CA GLY A 80 -3.91 -0.35 12.48
C GLY A 80 -5.10 0.15 11.66
N GLN A 81 -5.25 1.46 11.53
CA GLN A 81 -6.29 2.08 10.71
C GLN A 81 -6.10 1.75 9.21
N MET A 82 -4.88 1.91 8.71
CA MET A 82 -4.52 1.59 7.32
C MET A 82 -4.84 0.14 6.98
N ARG A 83 -4.49 -0.80 7.87
CA ARG A 83 -4.80 -2.22 7.71
C ARG A 83 -6.29 -2.47 7.54
N GLY A 84 -7.12 -1.86 8.37
CA GLY A 84 -8.57 -1.97 8.27
C GLY A 84 -9.14 -1.38 6.97
N VAL A 85 -8.60 -0.25 6.51
CA VAL A 85 -9.03 0.36 5.23
C VAL A 85 -8.59 -0.47 4.03
N VAL A 86 -7.39 -1.06 4.05
CA VAL A 86 -6.91 -1.96 3.00
C VAL A 86 -7.77 -3.23 2.93
N GLU A 87 -8.10 -3.84 4.08
CA GLU A 87 -9.02 -4.99 4.11
C GLU A 87 -10.38 -4.65 3.49
N LEU A 88 -10.93 -3.48 3.81
CA LEU A 88 -12.17 -3.01 3.24
C LEU A 88 -12.05 -2.74 1.72
N ARG A 89 -10.93 -2.17 1.28
CA ARG A 89 -10.62 -1.94 -0.14
C ARG A 89 -10.56 -3.24 -0.93
N ASP A 90 -9.94 -4.27 -0.37
CA ASP A 90 -9.88 -5.59 -1.00
C ASP A 90 -11.29 -6.21 -1.11
N ASN A 91 -12.10 -6.12 -0.05
CA ASN A 91 -13.50 -6.57 -0.08
C ASN A 91 -14.33 -5.83 -1.13
N LEU A 92 -14.21 -4.49 -1.20
CA LEU A 92 -14.89 -3.68 -2.22
C LEU A 92 -14.47 -4.07 -3.64
N SER A 93 -13.19 -4.43 -3.86
CA SER A 93 -12.72 -4.90 -5.18
C SER A 93 -13.43 -6.19 -5.60
N VAL A 94 -13.71 -7.10 -4.65
CA VAL A 94 -14.54 -8.29 -4.90
C VAL A 94 -15.99 -7.89 -5.21
N CYS A 95 -16.54 -6.91 -4.49
CA CYS A 95 -17.89 -6.40 -4.74
C CYS A 95 -18.03 -5.77 -6.12
N GLU A 96 -17.07 -4.94 -6.54
CA GLU A 96 -17.03 -4.32 -7.87
C GLU A 96 -17.03 -5.35 -8.98
N TYR A 97 -16.23 -6.42 -8.84
CA TYR A 97 -16.22 -7.53 -9.80
C TYR A 97 -17.62 -8.12 -9.98
N VAL A 98 -18.34 -8.36 -8.87
CA VAL A 98 -19.69 -8.95 -8.87
C VAL A 98 -20.69 -7.96 -9.49
N LEU A 99 -20.77 -6.75 -8.94
CA LEU A 99 -21.77 -5.76 -9.30
C LEU A 99 -21.64 -5.30 -10.74
N ARG A 100 -20.41 -5.10 -11.24
CA ARG A 100 -20.15 -4.70 -12.63
C ARG A 100 -20.76 -5.67 -13.64
N ARG A 101 -20.65 -6.98 -13.37
CA ARG A 101 -21.20 -8.04 -14.24
C ARG A 101 -22.73 -8.12 -14.17
N LEU A 102 -23.31 -7.77 -13.03
CA LEU A 102 -24.77 -7.73 -12.85
C LEU A 102 -25.39 -6.48 -13.50
N CYS A 103 -24.71 -5.34 -13.41
CA CYS A 103 -25.16 -4.04 -13.94
C CYS A 103 -24.95 -3.89 -15.45
N GLU A 104 -24.03 -4.65 -16.04
CA GLU A 104 -23.76 -4.56 -17.47
C GLU A 104 -25.03 -4.91 -18.27
N PRO A 105 -25.44 -4.07 -19.24
CA PRO A 105 -26.58 -4.39 -20.09
C PRO A 105 -26.30 -5.60 -20.98
N GLU A 106 -27.37 -6.29 -21.38
CA GLU A 106 -27.25 -7.35 -22.37
C GLU A 106 -26.75 -6.77 -23.71
N PRO A 107 -25.65 -7.29 -24.27
CA PRO A 107 -25.14 -6.74 -25.52
C PRO A 107 -26.09 -7.05 -26.69
N ALA A 108 -26.22 -6.11 -27.62
CA ALA A 108 -27.10 -6.25 -28.78
C ALA A 108 -26.68 -7.37 -29.74
N ALA A 109 -25.40 -7.74 -29.71
CA ALA A 109 -24.83 -8.84 -30.47
C ALA A 109 -23.72 -9.52 -29.66
N PRO A 110 -23.49 -10.83 -29.84
CA PRO A 110 -22.36 -11.52 -29.21
C PRO A 110 -21.02 -10.91 -29.57
N ALA A 111 -20.07 -10.98 -28.64
CA ALA A 111 -18.70 -10.54 -28.89
C ALA A 111 -18.00 -11.47 -29.91
N ASP A 112 -17.12 -10.89 -30.73
CA ASP A 112 -16.17 -11.67 -31.53
C ASP A 112 -14.96 -12.01 -30.64
N ASP A 113 -15.02 -13.16 -29.96
CA ASP A 113 -14.03 -13.58 -28.97
C ASP A 113 -12.60 -13.53 -29.51
N ALA A 114 -12.38 -13.93 -30.77
CA ALA A 114 -11.05 -13.93 -31.38
C ALA A 114 -10.52 -12.51 -31.62
N LYS A 115 -11.39 -11.61 -32.07
CA LYS A 115 -11.06 -10.19 -32.27
C LYS A 115 -10.79 -9.50 -30.93
N GLU A 116 -11.64 -9.74 -29.92
CA GLU A 116 -11.50 -9.13 -28.60
C GLU A 116 -10.25 -9.66 -27.87
N ALA A 117 -10.00 -10.97 -27.92
CA ALA A 117 -8.76 -11.55 -27.40
C ALA A 117 -7.52 -10.93 -28.05
N SER A 118 -7.53 -10.78 -29.38
CA SER A 118 -6.42 -10.15 -30.12
C SER A 118 -6.23 -8.68 -29.73
N SER A 119 -7.32 -7.95 -29.50
CA SER A 119 -7.28 -6.57 -29.02
C SER A 119 -6.65 -6.49 -27.62
N ILE A 120 -7.04 -7.35 -26.70
CA ILE A 120 -6.53 -7.40 -25.32
C ILE A 120 -5.05 -7.75 -25.32
N ILE A 121 -4.64 -8.79 -26.05
CA ILE A 121 -3.23 -9.19 -26.20
C ILE A 121 -2.40 -8.01 -26.74
N SER A 122 -2.91 -7.33 -27.77
CA SER A 122 -2.23 -6.17 -28.36
C SER A 122 -2.02 -5.04 -27.35
N LEU A 123 -3.01 -4.76 -26.50
CA LEU A 123 -2.90 -3.74 -25.46
C LEU A 123 -1.82 -4.09 -24.42
N ILE A 124 -1.82 -5.33 -23.92
CA ILE A 124 -0.83 -5.79 -22.91
C ILE A 124 0.59 -5.68 -23.46
N PHE A 125 0.82 -6.17 -24.68
CA PHE A 125 2.16 -6.22 -25.29
C PHE A 125 2.49 -5.00 -26.17
N ARG A 126 1.73 -3.90 -26.04
CA ARG A 126 2.01 -2.64 -26.75
C ARG A 126 3.28 -1.98 -26.22
N SER A 127 3.52 -2.09 -24.91
CA SER A 127 4.72 -1.56 -24.25
C SER A 127 5.84 -2.60 -24.25
N ASN A 128 7.08 -2.13 -24.41
CA ASN A 128 8.28 -2.94 -24.19
C ASN A 128 8.71 -2.96 -22.71
N ASP A 129 8.03 -2.20 -21.85
CA ASP A 129 8.31 -2.18 -20.42
C ASP A 129 7.71 -3.41 -19.72
N SER A 130 8.58 -4.22 -19.12
CA SER A 130 8.20 -5.43 -18.39
C SER A 130 7.26 -5.15 -17.20
N VAL A 131 7.33 -3.97 -16.58
CA VAL A 131 6.43 -3.59 -15.48
C VAL A 131 5.02 -3.38 -16.03
N ALA A 132 4.89 -2.52 -17.05
CA ALA A 132 3.61 -2.27 -17.73
C ALA A 132 2.97 -3.56 -18.27
N VAL A 133 3.76 -4.47 -18.87
CA VAL A 133 3.26 -5.77 -19.33
C VAL A 133 2.72 -6.60 -18.16
N ARG A 134 3.44 -6.66 -17.02
CA ARG A 134 2.97 -7.40 -15.83
C ARG A 134 1.67 -6.84 -15.29
N GLU A 135 1.52 -5.52 -15.20
CA GLU A 135 0.27 -4.90 -14.74
C GLU A 135 -0.88 -5.16 -15.72
N GLY A 136 -0.62 -5.14 -17.03
CA GLY A 136 -1.59 -5.57 -18.05
C GLY A 136 -2.04 -7.03 -17.88
N VAL A 137 -1.13 -7.94 -17.53
CA VAL A 137 -1.47 -9.35 -17.24
C VAL A 137 -2.33 -9.46 -15.98
N LYS A 138 -1.97 -8.77 -14.89
CA LYS A 138 -2.77 -8.75 -13.66
C LYS A 138 -4.17 -8.21 -13.92
N ALA A 139 -4.28 -7.12 -14.68
CA ALA A 139 -5.56 -6.54 -15.09
C ALA A 139 -6.39 -7.53 -15.91
N ALA A 140 -5.78 -8.29 -16.82
CA ALA A 140 -6.48 -9.33 -17.58
C ALA A 140 -6.99 -10.46 -16.67
N ILE A 141 -6.22 -10.88 -15.67
CA ILE A 141 -6.67 -11.91 -14.71
C ILE A 141 -7.82 -11.38 -13.85
N ALA A 142 -7.73 -10.14 -13.37
CA ALA A 142 -8.74 -9.52 -12.53
C ALA A 142 -10.07 -9.28 -13.27
N SER A 143 -10.01 -8.96 -14.57
CA SER A 143 -11.17 -8.54 -15.35
C SER A 143 -11.80 -9.65 -16.20
N LEU A 144 -11.02 -10.59 -16.75
CA LEU A 144 -11.57 -11.58 -17.67
C LEU A 144 -12.40 -12.66 -16.96
N PRO A 145 -13.36 -13.30 -17.65
CA PRO A 145 -14.14 -14.39 -17.07
C PRO A 145 -13.22 -15.51 -16.57
N LEU A 146 -13.28 -15.79 -15.26
CA LEU A 146 -12.45 -16.84 -14.68
C LEU A 146 -13.05 -18.23 -14.92
N ARG A 147 -12.34 -19.05 -15.70
CA ARG A 147 -12.80 -20.38 -16.15
C ARG A 147 -11.80 -21.49 -15.81
N ILE A 148 -11.31 -21.48 -14.58
CA ILE A 148 -10.42 -22.51 -14.05
C ILE A 148 -11.15 -23.45 -13.09
N ALA A 149 -10.71 -24.71 -13.02
CA ALA A 149 -11.21 -25.65 -12.03
C ALA A 149 -10.74 -25.27 -10.61
N LYS A 150 -11.55 -25.56 -9.58
CA LYS A 150 -11.17 -25.32 -8.18
C LYS A 150 -9.87 -26.03 -7.78
N SER A 151 -9.64 -27.25 -8.29
CA SER A 151 -8.37 -27.96 -8.07
C SER A 151 -7.19 -27.15 -8.58
N ARG A 152 -7.25 -26.70 -9.84
CA ARG A 152 -6.20 -25.88 -10.45
C ARG A 152 -5.96 -24.57 -9.71
N PHE A 153 -7.02 -23.93 -9.20
CA PHE A 153 -6.89 -22.74 -8.36
C PHE A 153 -6.06 -23.02 -7.10
N PHE A 154 -6.40 -24.09 -6.37
CA PHE A 154 -5.65 -24.44 -5.16
C PHE A 154 -4.22 -24.87 -5.46
N ASP A 155 -3.96 -25.56 -6.58
CA ASP A 155 -2.60 -25.89 -7.01
C ASP A 155 -1.75 -24.62 -7.22
N ILE A 156 -2.35 -23.54 -7.75
CA ILE A 156 -1.65 -22.26 -7.95
C ILE A 156 -1.35 -21.58 -6.61
N VAL A 157 -2.34 -21.55 -5.70
CA VAL A 157 -2.16 -20.95 -4.36
C VAL A 157 -1.11 -21.71 -3.55
N GLU A 158 -1.14 -23.05 -3.60
CA GLU A 158 -0.15 -23.89 -2.93
C GLU A 158 1.25 -23.69 -3.51
N GLY A 159 1.38 -23.68 -4.85
CA GLY A 159 2.65 -23.37 -5.51
C GLY A 159 3.18 -21.97 -5.18
N ALA A 160 2.28 -21.00 -4.98
CA ALA A 160 2.66 -19.65 -4.54
C ALA A 160 3.30 -19.67 -3.15
N LEU A 161 2.72 -20.41 -2.20
CA LEU A 161 3.29 -20.55 -0.86
C LEU A 161 4.58 -21.38 -0.87
N GLU A 162 4.65 -22.47 -1.64
CA GLU A 162 5.86 -23.28 -1.79
C GLU A 162 7.05 -22.46 -2.33
N SER A 163 6.79 -21.46 -3.19
CA SER A 163 7.84 -20.57 -3.71
C SER A 163 8.50 -19.68 -2.65
N GLN A 164 7.94 -19.62 -1.43
CA GLN A 164 8.42 -18.81 -0.32
C GLN A 164 9.23 -19.62 0.71
N LEU A 165 9.62 -20.86 0.39
CA LEU A 165 10.44 -21.70 1.25
C LEU A 165 11.73 -20.99 1.72
N GLY A 166 12.01 -21.07 3.01
CA GLY A 166 13.18 -20.45 3.63
C GLY A 166 12.96 -19.02 4.12
N ARG A 167 11.78 -18.42 3.90
CA ARG A 167 11.36 -17.19 4.60
C ARG A 167 11.05 -17.44 6.07
N THR A 168 10.89 -16.36 6.83
CA THR A 168 10.48 -16.42 8.23
C THR A 168 9.00 -16.82 8.36
N GLU A 169 8.61 -17.41 9.49
CA GLU A 169 7.19 -17.73 9.77
C GLU A 169 6.29 -16.50 9.69
N LYS A 170 6.77 -15.35 10.18
CA LYS A 170 6.05 -14.07 10.10
C LYS A 170 5.78 -13.66 8.66
N ASP A 171 6.79 -13.73 7.78
CA ASP A 171 6.60 -13.37 6.36
C ASP A 171 5.55 -14.25 5.69
N ILE A 172 5.52 -15.55 6.03
CA ILE A 172 4.51 -16.46 5.49
C ILE A 172 3.13 -16.12 6.03
N ASP A 173 3.01 -15.78 7.31
CA ASP A 173 1.75 -15.35 7.90
C ASP A 173 1.22 -14.07 7.25
N ASP A 174 2.10 -13.11 6.96
CA ASP A 174 1.76 -11.89 6.23
C ASP A 174 1.30 -12.20 4.79
N ILE A 175 1.96 -13.13 4.10
CA ILE A 175 1.55 -13.57 2.76
C ILE A 175 0.17 -14.26 2.80
N VAL A 176 -0.05 -15.17 3.74
CA VAL A 176 -1.36 -15.85 3.90
C VAL A 176 -2.45 -14.83 4.22
N SER A 177 -2.16 -13.92 5.14
CA SER A 177 -3.01 -12.79 5.53
C SER A 177 -3.40 -11.92 4.32
N ASN A 178 -2.46 -11.62 3.42
CA ASN A 178 -2.73 -10.88 2.18
C ASN A 178 -3.60 -11.68 1.20
N ILE A 179 -3.37 -12.99 1.05
CA ILE A 179 -4.20 -13.84 0.19
C ILE A 179 -5.65 -13.90 0.70
N GLU A 180 -5.83 -13.98 2.02
CA GLU A 180 -7.15 -13.90 2.64
C GLU A 180 -7.81 -12.54 2.36
N GLY A 181 -7.06 -11.44 2.44
CA GLY A 181 -7.50 -10.09 2.07
C GLY A 181 -7.98 -10.01 0.62
N PHE A 182 -7.14 -10.39 -0.35
CA PHE A 182 -7.48 -10.35 -1.78
C PHE A 182 -8.69 -11.21 -2.16
N GLY A 183 -8.95 -12.28 -1.40
CA GLY A 183 -10.13 -13.13 -1.56
C GLY A 183 -11.37 -12.59 -0.87
N GLY A 184 -11.29 -11.46 -0.17
CA GLY A 184 -12.34 -10.91 0.66
C GLY A 184 -12.81 -11.86 1.75
N LEU A 185 -11.87 -12.52 2.44
CA LEU A 185 -12.16 -13.43 3.57
C LEU A 185 -12.09 -12.71 4.91
N LYS A 186 -11.37 -11.60 4.98
CA LYS A 186 -11.25 -10.81 6.19
C LYS A 186 -12.43 -9.86 6.31
N VAL A 187 -13.27 -10.14 7.28
CA VAL A 187 -14.26 -9.19 7.78
C VAL A 187 -13.78 -8.84 9.18
N SER A 188 -13.24 -7.63 9.36
CA SER A 188 -12.89 -7.17 10.71
C SER A 188 -14.16 -7.15 11.56
N GLU A 189 -14.15 -7.77 12.74
CA GLU A 189 -15.24 -7.61 13.69
C GLU A 189 -15.31 -6.14 14.13
N GLY A 190 -16.29 -5.40 13.62
CA GLY A 190 -16.45 -3.95 13.83
C GLY A 190 -16.81 -3.23 12.53
N VAL A 191 -16.94 -1.89 12.55
CA VAL A 191 -16.98 -1.10 11.32
C VAL A 191 -15.59 -1.24 10.68
N ALA A 192 -15.45 -2.17 9.74
CA ALA A 192 -14.17 -2.50 9.11
C ALA A 192 -13.53 -1.23 8.55
N GLY A 193 -12.36 -0.87 9.09
CA GLY A 193 -11.69 0.37 8.77
C GLY A 193 -12.60 1.61 8.86
N GLY A 194 -13.53 1.72 9.82
CA GLY A 194 -14.27 2.96 10.09
C GLY A 194 -15.28 3.46 9.04
N ASP A 195 -15.52 2.76 7.93
CA ASP A 195 -16.54 3.14 6.92
C ASP A 195 -17.75 2.18 6.97
N ALA A 196 -18.84 2.66 7.60
CA ALA A 196 -20.06 1.88 7.80
C ALA A 196 -20.82 1.62 6.50
N ASP A 197 -20.81 2.57 5.56
CA ASP A 197 -21.46 2.41 4.25
C ASP A 197 -20.72 1.35 3.42
N ALA A 198 -19.39 1.38 3.40
CA ALA A 198 -18.58 0.36 2.75
C ALA A 198 -18.79 -1.02 3.36
N SER A 199 -18.88 -1.12 4.70
CA SER A 199 -19.17 -2.37 5.39
C SER A 199 -20.54 -2.95 5.01
N GLU A 200 -21.57 -2.09 4.97
CA GLU A 200 -22.93 -2.48 4.53
C GLU A 200 -22.95 -2.98 3.07
N ILE A 201 -22.20 -2.33 2.18
CA ILE A 201 -22.06 -2.74 0.78
C ILE A 201 -21.47 -4.15 0.70
N VAL A 202 -20.38 -4.40 1.44
CA VAL A 202 -19.72 -5.72 1.49
C VAL A 202 -20.69 -6.79 2.00
N ASP A 203 -21.37 -6.54 3.12
CA ASP A 203 -22.34 -7.47 3.69
C ASP A 203 -23.48 -7.77 2.70
N THR A 204 -24.00 -6.72 2.04
CA THR A 204 -25.06 -6.85 1.04
C THR A 204 -24.63 -7.72 -0.13
N VAL A 205 -23.44 -7.48 -0.70
CA VAL A 205 -22.96 -8.22 -1.86
C VAL A 205 -22.56 -9.64 -1.51
N PHE A 206 -21.97 -9.88 -0.33
CA PHE A 206 -21.55 -11.20 0.08
C PHE A 206 -22.71 -12.09 0.54
N GLY A 207 -23.81 -11.48 1.03
CA GLY A 207 -25.01 -12.17 1.51
C GLY A 207 -26.13 -12.35 0.48
N SER A 208 -26.05 -11.72 -0.70
CA SER A 208 -27.14 -11.73 -1.70
C SER A 208 -26.84 -12.59 -2.92
N ASP A 209 -27.89 -13.15 -3.54
CA ASP A 209 -27.79 -13.84 -4.84
C ASP A 209 -28.23 -12.97 -6.04
N PHE A 210 -28.77 -11.77 -5.76
CA PHE A 210 -29.25 -10.76 -6.71
C PHE A 210 -30.23 -11.26 -7.78
N ALA A 211 -30.87 -12.43 -7.57
CA ALA A 211 -31.71 -13.05 -8.59
C ALA A 211 -32.99 -12.24 -8.91
N GLU A 212 -33.52 -11.53 -7.90
CA GLU A 212 -34.76 -10.74 -7.98
C GLU A 212 -34.53 -9.22 -7.84
N THR A 213 -33.28 -8.76 -7.79
CA THR A 213 -32.93 -7.35 -7.63
C THR A 213 -33.13 -6.60 -8.94
N SER A 214 -33.74 -5.41 -8.89
CA SER A 214 -33.94 -4.60 -10.09
C SER A 214 -32.63 -4.03 -10.62
N ALA A 215 -32.58 -3.73 -11.93
CA ALA A 215 -31.42 -3.08 -12.55
C ALA A 215 -31.12 -1.71 -11.93
N GLU A 216 -32.13 -0.98 -11.47
CA GLU A 216 -31.96 0.32 -10.82
C GLU A 216 -31.28 0.18 -9.44
N GLU A 217 -31.69 -0.81 -8.64
CA GLU A 217 -31.09 -1.09 -7.33
C GLU A 217 -29.64 -1.58 -7.48
N LEU A 218 -29.36 -2.42 -8.49
CA LEU A 218 -28.01 -2.88 -8.79
C LEU A 218 -27.09 -1.71 -9.18
N THR A 219 -27.54 -0.83 -10.07
CA THR A 219 -26.76 0.36 -10.46
C THR A 219 -26.49 1.28 -9.27
N LYS A 220 -27.50 1.53 -8.43
CA LYS A 220 -27.32 2.32 -7.20
C LYS A 220 -26.29 1.70 -6.25
N LEU A 221 -26.32 0.37 -6.08
CA LEU A 221 -25.35 -0.34 -5.25
C LEU A 221 -23.95 -0.31 -5.87
N TYR A 222 -23.84 -0.41 -7.18
CA TYR A 222 -22.58 -0.30 -7.91
C TYR A 222 -21.96 1.09 -7.81
N ASP A 223 -22.76 2.15 -7.96
CA ASP A 223 -22.30 3.54 -7.81
C ASP A 223 -21.83 3.81 -6.36
N ARG A 224 -22.62 3.38 -5.35
CA ARG A 224 -22.20 3.42 -3.93
C ARG A 224 -20.88 2.68 -3.69
N CYS A 225 -20.71 1.51 -4.29
CA CYS A 225 -19.48 0.71 -4.20
C CYS A 225 -18.28 1.48 -4.79
N GLY A 226 -18.46 2.12 -5.95
CA GLY A 226 -17.43 2.96 -6.57
C GLY A 226 -17.06 4.17 -5.71
N GLU A 227 -18.03 4.83 -5.09
CA GLU A 227 -17.78 5.93 -4.15
C GLU A 227 -17.01 5.46 -2.91
N ALA A 228 -17.40 4.33 -2.30
CA ALA A 228 -16.69 3.72 -1.17
C ALA A 228 -15.25 3.32 -1.53
N THR A 229 -15.05 2.81 -2.74
CA THR A 229 -13.74 2.53 -3.33
C THR A 229 -12.85 3.78 -3.39
N LEU A 230 -13.39 4.91 -3.86
CA LEU A 230 -12.64 6.17 -3.93
C LEU A 230 -12.32 6.72 -2.53
N ARG A 231 -13.28 6.65 -1.60
CA ARG A 231 -13.06 7.07 -0.20
C ARG A 231 -11.97 6.26 0.49
N THR A 232 -11.97 4.94 0.31
CA THR A 232 -10.93 4.06 0.89
C THR A 232 -9.56 4.32 0.29
N ALA A 233 -9.45 4.58 -1.02
CA ALA A 233 -8.20 4.97 -1.65
C ALA A 233 -7.62 6.26 -1.06
N VAL A 234 -8.45 7.31 -0.92
CA VAL A 234 -8.06 8.57 -0.28
C VAL A 234 -7.52 8.36 1.14
N ARG A 235 -8.15 7.47 1.91
CA ARG A 235 -7.74 7.18 3.29
C ARG A 235 -6.42 6.40 3.33
N ILE A 236 -6.20 5.46 2.42
CA ILE A 236 -4.92 4.74 2.27
C ILE A 236 -3.79 5.72 1.97
N ASP A 237 -4.01 6.65 1.03
CA ASP A 237 -3.01 7.67 0.68
C ASP A 237 -2.70 8.56 1.90
N ALA A 238 -3.74 9.05 2.60
CA ALA A 238 -3.57 9.88 3.78
C ALA A 238 -2.80 9.17 4.91
N PHE A 239 -3.15 7.92 5.24
CA PHE A 239 -2.44 7.15 6.26
C PHE A 239 -1.00 6.82 5.84
N SER A 240 -0.76 6.59 4.54
CA SER A 240 0.58 6.40 3.99
C SER A 240 1.44 7.65 4.18
N ASP A 241 0.90 8.83 3.84
CA ASP A 241 1.61 10.10 3.98
C ASP A 241 1.91 10.42 5.45
N ILE A 242 0.94 10.22 6.35
CA ILE A 242 1.13 10.37 7.80
C ILE A 242 2.24 9.43 8.29
N GLY A 243 2.20 8.15 7.88
CA GLY A 243 3.22 7.18 8.24
C GLY A 243 4.62 7.57 7.75
N LEU A 244 4.72 8.09 6.52
CA LEU A 244 5.99 8.56 5.94
C LEU A 244 6.54 9.80 6.67
N MET A 245 5.69 10.76 7.04
CA MET A 245 6.09 11.91 7.86
C MET A 245 6.63 11.47 9.22
N ILE A 246 5.92 10.55 9.89
CA ILE A 246 6.35 10.03 11.18
C ILE A 246 7.69 9.30 11.03
N ASN A 247 7.87 8.47 9.99
CA ASN A 247 9.12 7.77 9.76
C ASN A 247 10.30 8.73 9.56
N ALA A 248 10.11 9.79 8.78
CA ALA A 248 11.15 10.80 8.56
C ALA A 248 11.51 11.53 9.86
N ALA A 249 10.52 11.88 10.68
CA ALA A 249 10.74 12.50 11.99
C ALA A 249 11.47 11.56 12.97
N LEU A 250 11.06 10.29 13.04
CA LEU A 250 11.71 9.27 13.86
C LEU A 250 13.14 8.99 13.41
N LEU A 251 13.38 8.96 12.09
CA LEU A 251 14.71 8.76 11.52
C LEU A 251 15.64 9.87 11.96
N GLU A 252 15.11 11.09 11.91
CA GLU A 252 15.87 12.28 12.23
C GLU A 252 16.18 12.37 13.73
N LEU A 253 15.22 12.05 14.60
CA LEU A 253 15.42 11.96 16.05
C LEU A 253 16.47 10.88 16.40
N ALA A 254 16.38 9.69 15.78
CA ALA A 254 17.29 8.57 16.02
C ALA A 254 18.73 8.87 15.56
N ALA A 255 18.90 9.59 14.44
CA ALA A 255 20.22 9.99 13.98
C ALA A 255 20.81 11.15 14.80
N SER A 256 19.98 12.09 15.22
CA SER A 256 20.40 13.34 15.86
C SER A 256 21.04 13.15 17.25
N VAL A 257 20.74 12.08 17.97
CA VAL A 257 21.38 11.81 19.28
C VAL A 257 22.88 11.47 19.14
N HIS A 258 23.34 11.07 17.94
CA HIS A 258 24.70 10.57 17.68
C HIS A 258 25.63 11.58 16.97
N ILE A 259 25.15 12.78 16.62
CA ILE A 259 25.92 13.77 15.84
C ILE A 259 26.56 14.89 16.70
N GLY A 260 26.54 14.78 18.03
CA GLY A 260 27.16 15.72 18.96
C GLY A 260 26.54 17.13 18.97
N LYS A 261 27.20 18.11 19.61
CA LYS A 261 26.74 19.53 19.66
C LYS A 261 26.83 20.26 18.32
N GLY A 262 27.47 19.66 17.34
CA GLY A 262 27.37 20.08 15.96
C GLY A 262 26.24 19.29 15.32
N ARG A 263 24.98 19.68 15.59
CA ARG A 263 23.90 19.41 14.63
C ARG A 263 24.51 19.80 13.28
N GLY A 264 24.74 18.83 12.40
CA GLY A 264 25.25 19.13 11.07
C GLY A 264 24.35 20.20 10.46
N GLU A 265 24.87 20.94 9.49
CA GLU A 265 24.20 22.04 8.80
C GLU A 265 22.86 21.68 8.11
N VAL A 266 22.21 20.57 8.47
CA VAL A 266 20.96 20.03 7.92
C VAL A 266 19.75 20.47 8.76
N PHE A 267 19.78 20.27 10.08
CA PHE A 267 18.79 20.89 10.98
C PHE A 267 19.07 22.39 11.20
N THR A 268 20.27 22.87 10.83
CA THR A 268 20.56 24.30 10.70
C THR A 268 20.70 24.73 9.24
N ASN A 269 20.28 23.92 8.27
CA ASN A 269 20.05 24.46 6.93
C ASN A 269 18.83 25.35 7.11
N THR A 270 19.09 26.63 7.32
CA THR A 270 18.08 27.62 7.71
C THR A 270 16.82 27.48 6.86
N SER A 271 16.93 27.06 5.59
CA SER A 271 15.82 26.77 4.69
C SER A 271 14.86 25.66 5.15
N VAL A 272 15.32 24.49 5.62
CA VAL A 272 14.45 23.32 5.93
C VAL A 272 13.67 23.53 7.23
N THR A 273 14.37 23.93 8.29
CA THR A 273 13.72 24.20 9.58
C THR A 273 12.85 25.45 9.54
N THR A 274 13.28 26.51 8.83
CA THR A 274 12.40 27.67 8.59
C THR A 274 11.20 27.30 7.75
N PHE A 275 11.36 26.44 6.73
CA PHE A 275 10.24 25.94 5.96
C PHE A 275 9.22 25.21 6.82
N ILE A 276 9.66 24.18 7.58
CA ILE A 276 8.77 23.40 8.45
C ILE A 276 8.06 24.31 9.45
N ASN A 277 8.76 25.28 10.06
CA ASN A 277 8.14 26.23 10.99
C ASN A 277 7.13 27.16 10.31
N ASN A 278 7.46 27.73 9.15
CA ASN A 278 6.54 28.59 8.40
C ASN A 278 5.28 27.84 7.97
N LEU A 279 5.45 26.58 7.54
CA LEU A 279 4.36 25.68 7.15
C LEU A 279 3.38 25.46 8.30
N LEU A 280 3.91 25.19 9.49
CA LEU A 280 3.14 24.98 10.70
C LEU A 280 2.48 26.27 11.21
N ASP A 281 3.15 27.41 11.13
CA ASP A 281 2.60 28.71 11.50
C ASP A 281 1.43 29.10 10.58
N THR A 282 1.51 28.82 9.28
CA THR A 282 0.36 28.97 8.36
C THR A 282 -0.79 28.06 8.77
N PHE A 283 -0.50 26.82 9.15
CA PHE A 283 -1.54 25.89 9.59
C PHE A 283 -2.30 26.38 10.84
N GLU A 284 -1.58 26.89 11.84
CA GLU A 284 -2.19 27.41 13.07
C GLU A 284 -2.93 28.74 12.89
N SER A 285 -2.39 29.62 12.04
CA SER A 285 -2.97 30.95 11.79
C SER A 285 -4.10 30.95 10.77
N GLY A 286 -4.15 29.96 9.88
CA GLY A 286 -5.02 29.93 8.71
C GLY A 286 -4.62 30.96 7.63
N ASP A 287 -3.45 31.61 7.74
CA ASP A 287 -2.96 32.59 6.76
C ASP A 287 -2.23 31.89 5.60
N ARG A 288 -2.94 31.73 4.48
CA ARG A 288 -2.54 30.92 3.33
C ARG A 288 -1.68 31.66 2.30
N LYS A 289 -1.36 32.94 2.52
CA LYS A 289 -0.58 33.74 1.55
C LYS A 289 0.76 33.11 1.17
N THR A 290 1.38 32.37 2.08
CA THR A 290 2.65 31.66 1.86
C THR A 290 2.55 30.51 0.86
N PHE A 291 1.36 29.94 0.63
CA PHE A 291 1.11 28.83 -0.30
C PHE A 291 0.73 29.29 -1.71
N GLU A 292 -0.05 30.37 -1.83
CA GLU A 292 -0.56 30.86 -3.11
C GLU A 292 0.55 31.35 -4.07
N ASP A 293 1.71 31.73 -3.53
CA ASP A 293 2.84 32.28 -4.30
C ASP A 293 3.92 31.22 -4.66
N GLY A 294 3.71 29.93 -4.39
CA GLY A 294 4.68 28.87 -4.73
C GLY A 294 6.00 28.92 -3.94
N MET A 295 6.02 29.69 -2.85
CA MET A 295 7.22 29.96 -2.03
C MET A 295 7.61 28.82 -1.07
N LEU A 296 6.89 27.69 -1.09
CA LEU A 296 7.20 26.54 -0.23
C LEU A 296 8.58 25.94 -0.51
N TYR A 297 8.96 25.85 -1.79
CA TYR A 297 10.24 25.25 -2.18
C TYR A 297 11.33 26.31 -2.47
N GLU A 298 11.02 27.59 -2.32
CA GLU A 298 11.99 28.68 -2.48
C GLU A 298 13.03 28.63 -1.34
N GLY A 299 14.18 28.02 -1.60
CA GLY A 299 15.28 27.93 -0.63
C GLY A 299 16.09 26.64 -0.66
N ILE A 300 15.67 25.64 -1.46
CA ILE A 300 16.49 24.46 -1.76
C ILE A 300 17.19 24.68 -3.11
N ASP A 301 18.51 24.77 -3.06
CA ASP A 301 19.37 24.84 -4.25
C ASP A 301 19.43 23.46 -4.94
N GLU A 302 19.43 23.42 -6.27
CA GLU A 302 19.60 22.18 -7.07
C GLU A 302 20.83 21.38 -6.62
N SER A 303 21.91 22.07 -6.21
CA SER A 303 23.13 21.44 -5.70
C SER A 303 22.94 20.67 -4.38
N GLU A 304 21.97 21.05 -3.54
CA GLU A 304 21.62 20.28 -2.34
C GLU A 304 20.76 19.05 -2.70
N LEU A 305 19.92 19.13 -3.75
CA LEU A 305 19.20 17.97 -4.26
C LEU A 305 20.14 16.92 -4.86
N GLU A 306 21.13 17.35 -5.65
CA GLU A 306 22.16 16.45 -6.20
C GLU A 306 22.95 15.75 -5.08
N LYS A 307 23.29 16.48 -4.02
CA LYS A 307 23.97 15.94 -2.85
C LYS A 307 23.09 14.97 -2.07
N LEU A 308 21.80 15.24 -1.92
CA LEU A 308 20.85 14.30 -1.33
C LEU A 308 20.79 12.99 -2.10
N GLU A 309 20.67 13.05 -3.44
CA GLU A 309 20.70 11.85 -4.27
C GLU A 309 22.02 11.09 -4.12
N GLU A 310 23.16 11.79 -4.09
CA GLU A 310 24.47 11.17 -3.88
C GLU A 310 24.56 10.46 -2.52
N VAL A 311 24.08 11.07 -1.44
CA VAL A 311 24.07 10.47 -0.10
C VAL A 311 23.11 9.29 -0.06
N ARG A 312 21.90 9.43 -0.62
CA ARG A 312 20.87 8.39 -0.66
C ARG A 312 21.35 7.15 -1.41
N LEU A 313 22.06 7.32 -2.52
CA LEU A 313 22.66 6.20 -3.28
C LEU A 313 23.78 5.49 -2.54
N LYS A 314 24.40 6.13 -1.54
CA LYS A 314 25.48 5.56 -0.74
C LYS A 314 25.02 4.86 0.53
N ILE A 315 23.77 5.03 0.97
CA ILE A 315 23.25 4.33 2.14
C ILE A 315 23.07 2.83 1.85
N PRO A 316 22.44 2.42 0.73
CA PRO A 316 22.31 1.01 0.36
C PRO A 316 23.66 0.31 0.23
N GLY A 317 23.81 -0.83 0.91
CA GLY A 317 25.01 -1.66 0.92
C GLY A 317 25.99 -1.37 2.07
N TYR A 318 25.67 -0.44 2.97
CA TYR A 318 26.47 -0.16 4.17
C TYR A 318 25.76 -0.56 5.47
N GLU A 319 24.51 -1.04 5.41
CA GLU A 319 23.68 -1.37 6.57
C GLU A 319 24.36 -2.40 7.47
N ASP A 320 24.84 -3.51 6.92
CA ASP A 320 25.54 -4.55 7.69
C ASP A 320 26.78 -4.01 8.40
N SER A 321 27.58 -3.19 7.69
CA SER A 321 28.78 -2.58 8.28
C SER A 321 28.41 -1.55 9.35
N PHE A 322 27.33 -0.80 9.14
CA PHE A 322 26.83 0.19 10.09
C PHE A 322 26.35 -0.50 11.37
N LEU A 323 25.51 -1.53 11.25
CA LEU A 323 25.01 -2.32 12.36
C LEU A 323 26.15 -2.98 13.15
N GLN A 324 27.14 -3.58 12.49
CA GLN A 324 28.32 -4.15 13.15
C GLN A 324 29.14 -3.12 13.94
N MET A 325 29.29 -1.91 13.38
CA MET A 325 30.01 -0.82 14.08
C MET A 325 29.21 -0.30 15.27
N ALA A 326 27.89 -0.20 15.15
CA ALA A 326 27.00 0.24 16.22
C ALA A 326 26.92 -0.80 17.36
N GLU A 327 26.86 -2.09 17.02
CA GLU A 327 26.90 -3.21 17.98
C GLU A 327 28.18 -3.22 18.81
N ALA A 328 29.32 -2.92 18.18
CA ALA A 328 30.61 -2.82 18.85
C ALA A 328 30.74 -1.60 19.78
N ASP A 329 29.89 -0.58 19.61
CA ASP A 329 29.91 0.65 20.40
C ASP A 329 29.07 0.49 21.68
N SER A 330 27.75 0.32 21.55
CA SER A 330 26.86 0.04 22.68
C SER A 330 25.49 -0.50 22.23
N PRO A 331 24.73 -1.17 23.13
CA PRO A 331 23.37 -1.63 22.82
C PRO A 331 22.39 -0.52 22.43
N ASP A 332 22.55 0.69 22.97
CA ASP A 332 21.66 1.82 22.65
C ASP A 332 21.97 2.38 21.25
N VAL A 333 23.26 2.54 20.92
CA VAL A 333 23.70 2.96 19.58
C VAL A 333 23.32 1.94 18.51
N TYR A 334 23.43 0.64 18.83
CA TYR A 334 22.95 -0.43 17.97
C TYR A 334 21.45 -0.34 17.68
N ARG A 335 20.64 -0.09 18.72
CA ARG A 335 19.19 0.08 18.58
C ARG A 335 18.83 1.28 17.69
N ASP A 336 19.50 2.40 17.87
CA ASP A 336 19.27 3.58 17.03
C ASP A 336 19.70 3.34 15.58
N ALA A 337 20.81 2.63 15.35
CA ALA A 337 21.23 2.22 14.02
C ALA A 337 20.21 1.29 13.33
N GLN A 338 19.67 0.30 14.06
CA GLN A 338 18.59 -0.57 13.57
C GLN A 338 17.35 0.26 13.17
N ARG A 339 16.98 1.24 13.99
CA ARG A 339 15.86 2.14 13.71
C ARG A 339 16.12 2.96 12.44
N CYS A 340 17.31 3.54 12.28
CA CYS A 340 17.68 4.27 11.07
C CYS A 340 17.55 3.39 9.80
N VAL A 341 18.02 2.14 9.86
CA VAL A 341 17.90 1.18 8.74
C VAL A 341 16.44 0.83 8.46
N ALA A 342 15.63 0.60 9.48
CA ALA A 342 14.21 0.26 9.32
C ALA A 342 13.39 1.43 8.73
N LEU A 343 13.64 2.65 9.20
CA LEU A 343 12.86 3.84 8.85
C LEU A 343 13.12 4.35 7.43
N ILE A 344 14.28 4.04 6.83
CA ILE A 344 14.58 4.34 5.43
C ILE A 344 14.15 3.23 4.45
N SER A 345 13.70 2.08 4.97
CA SER A 345 13.31 0.94 4.14
C SER A 345 12.06 1.25 3.31
N ASP A 346 11.83 0.46 2.26
CA ASP A 346 10.65 0.59 1.40
C ASP A 346 9.32 0.27 2.14
N SER A 347 9.39 -0.26 3.37
CA SER A 347 8.21 -0.58 4.18
C SER A 347 7.88 0.58 5.13
N ILE A 348 6.77 1.28 4.86
CA ILE A 348 6.27 2.38 5.71
C ILE A 348 6.13 1.93 7.17
N PHE A 349 5.61 0.71 7.39
CA PHE A 349 5.37 0.17 8.73
C PHE A 349 6.38 -0.92 9.13
N ALA A 350 7.65 -0.78 8.71
CA ALA A 350 8.73 -1.66 9.17
C ALA A 350 8.81 -1.73 10.71
N ALA A 351 9.05 -2.91 11.27
CA ALA A 351 9.22 -3.04 12.72
C ALA A 351 10.49 -2.29 13.18
N LEU A 352 10.35 -1.45 14.21
CA LEU A 352 11.45 -0.62 14.73
C LEU A 352 12.26 -1.29 15.86
N SER A 353 11.84 -2.47 16.29
CA SER A 353 12.49 -3.28 17.33
C SER A 353 12.88 -4.65 16.78
N GLU A 354 13.77 -5.35 17.50
CA GLU A 354 14.13 -6.73 17.19
C GLU A 354 12.87 -7.61 17.13
N SER A 355 12.36 -7.83 15.92
CA SER A 355 11.61 -9.04 15.64
C SER A 355 12.62 -10.16 15.68
N ASP A 356 12.48 -11.08 16.65
CA ASP A 356 13.07 -12.41 16.56
C ASP A 356 12.88 -12.86 15.11
N PRO A 357 13.96 -13.12 14.33
CA PRO A 357 13.82 -13.53 12.94
C PRO A 357 12.95 -14.78 12.80
N GLY A 358 12.60 -15.42 13.92
CA GLY A 358 11.68 -16.54 13.98
C GLY A 358 12.37 -17.77 13.43
N LYS A 359 11.62 -18.86 13.37
CA LYS A 359 12.09 -20.03 12.63
C LYS A 359 11.79 -19.79 11.15
N ASN A 360 12.79 -20.07 10.32
CA ASN A 360 12.54 -20.22 8.89
C ASN A 360 11.56 -21.36 8.69
N VAL A 361 10.56 -21.13 7.83
CA VAL A 361 9.56 -22.16 7.54
C VAL A 361 10.20 -23.30 6.77
N ASP A 362 9.91 -24.53 7.20
CA ASP A 362 10.19 -25.72 6.43
C ASP A 362 8.99 -26.08 5.53
N ARG A 363 9.15 -27.15 4.75
CA ARG A 363 8.11 -27.60 3.84
C ARG A 363 6.84 -28.04 4.57
N ASP A 364 6.97 -28.66 5.72
CA ASP A 364 5.82 -29.18 6.48
C ASP A 364 4.97 -28.03 7.02
N MET A 365 5.61 -26.96 7.51
CA MET A 365 4.93 -25.73 7.92
C MET A 365 4.19 -25.06 6.75
N ILE A 366 4.82 -24.95 5.58
CA ILE A 366 4.17 -24.39 4.37
C ILE A 366 2.95 -25.22 3.99
N MET A 367 3.07 -26.55 3.96
CA MET A 367 1.95 -27.44 3.62
C MET A 367 0.80 -27.31 4.63
N GLN A 368 1.12 -27.13 5.92
CA GLN A 368 0.11 -26.87 6.94
C GLN A 368 -0.62 -25.53 6.69
N LYS A 369 0.11 -24.43 6.48
CA LYS A 369 -0.48 -23.11 6.20
C LYS A 369 -1.31 -23.13 4.91
N ALA A 370 -0.82 -23.81 3.86
CA ALA A 370 -1.55 -23.98 2.60
C ALA A 370 -2.87 -24.76 2.80
N LYS A 371 -2.85 -25.80 3.63
CA LYS A 371 -4.05 -26.56 3.98
C LYS A 371 -5.06 -25.72 4.77
N GLU A 372 -4.60 -25.00 5.79
CA GLU A 372 -5.45 -24.10 6.59
C GLU A 372 -6.10 -23.02 5.72
N LEU A 373 -5.32 -22.38 4.83
CA LEU A 373 -5.82 -21.40 3.88
C LEU A 373 -6.84 -22.01 2.91
N LYS A 374 -6.55 -23.20 2.38
CA LYS A 374 -7.47 -23.94 1.50
C LYS A 374 -8.80 -24.25 2.19
N ASP A 375 -8.77 -24.65 3.46
CA ASP A 375 -9.96 -24.93 4.24
C ASP A 375 -10.80 -23.66 4.44
N LYS A 376 -10.18 -22.53 4.81
CA LYS A 376 -10.83 -21.22 4.93
C LYS A 376 -11.47 -20.76 3.60
N LEU A 377 -10.72 -20.83 2.50
CA LEU A 377 -11.22 -20.50 1.16
C LEU A 377 -12.38 -21.39 0.74
N THR A 378 -12.28 -22.69 1.00
CA THR A 378 -13.35 -23.65 0.68
C THR A 378 -14.63 -23.34 1.46
N GLN A 379 -14.51 -23.00 2.75
CA GLN A 379 -15.64 -22.59 3.58
C GLN A 379 -16.28 -21.30 3.05
N SER A 380 -15.46 -20.30 2.69
CA SER A 380 -15.97 -19.04 2.13
C SER A 380 -16.70 -19.27 0.79
N PHE A 381 -16.21 -20.19 -0.04
CA PHE A 381 -16.86 -20.52 -1.31
C PHE A 381 -18.17 -21.29 -1.14
N ALA A 382 -18.41 -21.94 0.00
CA ALA A 382 -19.64 -22.69 0.23
C ALA A 382 -20.85 -21.77 0.49
N SER A 383 -20.64 -20.58 1.07
CA SER A 383 -21.70 -19.63 1.41
C SER A 383 -22.02 -18.63 0.29
N GLY A 384 -21.16 -18.48 -0.72
CA GLY A 384 -21.29 -17.46 -1.76
C GLY A 384 -21.88 -17.95 -3.09
N SER A 385 -22.49 -17.02 -3.85
CA SER A 385 -22.92 -17.26 -5.23
C SER A 385 -21.75 -17.70 -6.13
N LYS A 386 -22.02 -18.38 -7.25
CA LYS A 386 -20.96 -18.76 -8.21
C LYS A 386 -20.21 -17.54 -8.74
N LEU A 387 -20.86 -16.39 -8.83
CA LEU A 387 -20.25 -15.14 -9.26
C LEU A 387 -19.29 -14.60 -8.19
N LEU A 388 -19.72 -14.61 -6.92
CA LEU A 388 -18.86 -14.24 -5.79
C LEU A 388 -17.64 -15.17 -5.67
N GLN A 389 -17.83 -16.49 -5.83
CA GLN A 389 -16.71 -17.44 -5.84
C GLN A 389 -15.68 -17.09 -6.93
N ARG A 390 -16.13 -16.73 -8.14
CA ARG A 390 -15.24 -16.31 -9.23
C ARG A 390 -14.54 -14.99 -8.91
N ALA A 391 -15.25 -14.04 -8.32
CA ALA A 391 -14.68 -12.76 -7.90
C ALA A 391 -13.52 -12.95 -6.90
N ARG A 392 -13.73 -13.75 -5.85
CA ARG A 392 -12.71 -14.06 -4.84
C ARG A 392 -11.48 -14.74 -5.46
N MET A 393 -11.70 -15.72 -6.33
CA MET A 393 -10.61 -16.40 -7.02
C MET A 393 -9.85 -15.46 -7.96
N ALA A 394 -10.54 -14.60 -8.70
CA ALA A 394 -9.93 -13.62 -9.61
C ALA A 394 -9.09 -12.59 -8.83
N GLY A 395 -9.62 -12.10 -7.70
CA GLY A 395 -8.90 -11.22 -6.77
C GLY A 395 -7.55 -11.81 -6.34
N ILE A 396 -7.57 -13.05 -5.82
CA ILE A 396 -6.35 -13.76 -5.40
C ILE A 396 -5.38 -13.98 -6.57
N LEU A 397 -5.85 -14.50 -7.71
CA LEU A 397 -4.99 -14.85 -8.83
C LEU A 397 -4.36 -13.63 -9.51
N SER A 398 -5.05 -12.49 -9.52
CA SER A 398 -4.52 -11.24 -10.07
C SER A 398 -3.30 -10.74 -9.30
N LYS A 399 -3.20 -11.06 -8.00
CA LYS A 399 -2.06 -10.72 -7.14
C LYS A 399 -1.01 -11.84 -7.08
N LEU A 400 -1.38 -13.06 -7.48
CA LEU A 400 -0.51 -14.23 -7.59
C LEU A 400 -0.43 -14.79 -9.03
N PRO A 401 0.05 -14.03 -10.04
CA PRO A 401 0.08 -14.48 -11.43
C PRO A 401 1.20 -15.49 -11.73
N LEU A 402 1.56 -16.36 -10.77
CA LEU A 402 2.67 -17.32 -10.87
C LEU A 402 2.42 -18.44 -11.88
N PHE A 403 1.17 -18.58 -12.37
CA PHE A 403 0.78 -19.62 -13.32
C PHE A 403 0.90 -19.21 -14.79
N LEU A 404 1.29 -17.96 -15.08
CA LEU A 404 1.52 -17.45 -16.42
C LEU A 404 2.99 -17.01 -16.53
N SER A 405 3.85 -17.95 -16.91
CA SER A 405 5.31 -17.78 -16.91
C SER A 405 5.84 -17.21 -18.23
N ASN A 406 5.06 -17.24 -19.31
CA ASN A 406 5.48 -16.77 -20.63
C ASN A 406 4.31 -16.16 -21.43
N SER A 407 4.65 -15.49 -22.53
CA SER A 407 3.65 -14.78 -23.34
C SER A 407 2.60 -15.69 -23.97
N ASP A 408 2.92 -16.95 -24.23
CA ASP A 408 1.98 -17.86 -24.89
C ASP A 408 0.93 -18.35 -23.90
N GLU A 409 1.32 -18.68 -22.67
CA GLU A 409 0.39 -18.94 -21.56
C GLU A 409 -0.55 -17.78 -21.31
N VAL A 410 -0.05 -16.54 -21.36
CA VAL A 410 -0.89 -15.32 -21.24
C VAL A 410 -1.91 -15.24 -22.37
N LYS A 411 -1.48 -15.41 -23.64
CA LYS A 411 -2.38 -15.36 -24.79
C LYS A 411 -3.43 -16.47 -24.72
N ASP A 412 -3.04 -17.67 -24.31
CA ASP A 412 -3.93 -18.81 -24.20
C ASP A 412 -4.92 -18.63 -23.06
N TYR A 413 -4.50 -18.07 -21.92
CA TYR A 413 -5.42 -17.66 -20.86
C TYR A 413 -6.49 -16.71 -21.40
N ILE A 414 -6.10 -15.62 -22.08
CA ILE A 414 -7.02 -14.61 -22.60
C ILE A 414 -8.03 -15.21 -23.58
N ARG A 415 -7.56 -16.01 -24.55
CA ARG A 415 -8.44 -16.67 -25.53
C ARG A 415 -9.41 -17.62 -24.84
N ASN A 416 -8.90 -18.51 -23.99
CA ASN A 416 -9.74 -19.49 -23.32
C ASN A 416 -10.76 -18.84 -22.37
N SER A 417 -10.40 -17.75 -21.67
CA SER A 417 -11.33 -17.03 -20.80
C SER A 417 -12.54 -16.47 -21.55
N LEU A 418 -12.33 -15.94 -22.76
CA LEU A 418 -13.43 -15.43 -23.59
C LEU A 418 -14.20 -16.59 -24.26
N GLU A 419 -13.52 -17.49 -24.96
CA GLU A 419 -14.16 -18.58 -25.73
C GLU A 419 -14.99 -19.54 -24.85
N SER A 420 -14.55 -19.78 -23.61
CA SER A 420 -15.26 -20.68 -22.69
C SER A 420 -16.38 -19.99 -21.89
N CYS A 421 -16.50 -18.66 -21.99
CA CYS A 421 -17.61 -17.93 -21.42
C CYS A 421 -18.80 -17.93 -22.39
N ARG A 422 -20.00 -18.23 -21.89
CA ARG A 422 -21.26 -18.17 -22.67
C ARG A 422 -22.18 -17.04 -22.24
N ASP A 423 -21.75 -16.30 -21.23
CA ASP A 423 -22.48 -15.16 -20.70
C ASP A 423 -21.94 -13.91 -21.40
N GLU A 424 -22.70 -13.42 -22.39
CA GLU A 424 -22.27 -12.29 -23.22
C GLU A 424 -22.22 -10.98 -22.43
N ARG A 425 -23.06 -10.85 -21.40
CA ARG A 425 -22.98 -9.74 -20.44
C ARG A 425 -21.69 -9.79 -19.63
N GLU A 426 -21.32 -10.97 -19.12
CA GLU A 426 -20.05 -11.15 -18.40
C GLU A 426 -18.85 -10.80 -19.29
N LYS A 427 -18.85 -11.23 -20.57
CA LYS A 427 -17.81 -10.86 -21.53
C LYS A 427 -17.76 -9.36 -21.78
N ALA A 428 -18.91 -8.72 -22.03
CA ALA A 428 -18.98 -7.29 -22.28
C ALA A 428 -18.44 -6.47 -21.10
N ALA A 429 -18.84 -6.84 -19.88
CA ALA A 429 -18.36 -6.22 -18.65
C ALA A 429 -16.84 -6.34 -18.53
N ALA A 430 -16.31 -7.57 -18.69
CA ALA A 430 -14.89 -7.88 -18.59
C ALA A 430 -14.05 -7.11 -19.62
N ILE A 431 -14.49 -7.09 -20.88
CA ILE A 431 -13.79 -6.41 -21.98
C ILE A 431 -13.79 -4.90 -21.76
N ARG A 432 -14.93 -4.32 -21.32
CA ARG A 432 -15.02 -2.88 -21.03
C ARG A 432 -14.09 -2.50 -19.88
N GLU A 433 -14.12 -3.26 -18.80
CA GLU A 433 -13.24 -3.08 -17.64
C GLU A 433 -11.77 -3.10 -18.03
N PHE A 434 -11.35 -4.12 -18.77
CA PHE A 434 -9.97 -4.24 -19.22
C PHE A 434 -9.54 -3.06 -20.10
N LYS A 435 -10.40 -2.62 -21.03
CA LYS A 435 -10.09 -1.49 -21.92
C LYS A 435 -10.07 -0.16 -21.16
N ALA A 436 -10.92 0.03 -20.16
CA ALA A 436 -10.94 1.22 -19.31
C ALA A 436 -9.61 1.39 -18.57
N PHE A 437 -9.08 0.30 -18.00
CA PHE A 437 -7.76 0.29 -17.36
C PHE A 437 -6.64 0.83 -18.29
N PHE A 438 -6.66 0.47 -19.58
CA PHE A 438 -5.67 0.97 -20.55
C PHE A 438 -5.95 2.36 -21.12
N SER A 439 -7.15 2.92 -20.91
CA SER A 439 -7.44 4.30 -21.29
C SER A 439 -7.07 5.32 -20.21
N GLU A 440 -6.89 4.86 -18.98
CA GLU A 440 -6.49 5.66 -17.82
C GLU A 440 -4.97 5.68 -17.59
N LEU A 441 -4.23 4.78 -18.27
CA LEU A 441 -2.76 4.76 -18.38
C LEU A 441 -2.28 5.61 -19.56
#